data_AF-A0A0U1Z4X0-F1
#
_entry.id   AF-A0A0U1Z4X0-F1
#
_cell.length_a   1.000
_cell.length_b   1.000
_cell.length_c   1.000
_cell.angle_alpha   90.00
_cell.angle_beta   90.00
_cell.angle_gamma   90.00
#
_symmetry.space_group_name_H-M   'P 1'
#
loop_
_entity.id
_entity.type
_entity.pdbx_description
1 polymer ?
#
loop_
_entity_poly.entity_id
_entity_poly.type
_entity_poly.pdbx_seq_one_letter_code
_entity_poly.pdbx_strand_id
1 'polypeptide(L)'
;VRMAQDFSMRVPLINGHGNFGSIDNDPPAAMRYTECRLQSLTSDSLLQDIESETVDFADNFDGSQQEPVVMPSRLPQLLLNGSSGIAVGMATNIPPHNPGELIDGVIALINNPEISTAELMEIIPGPDFPTGGQILGRSGIRDAYMTGRGSVTMRGVASMETIEHRGRPDREAIIITELPYQTNKAGMIERIAEMVNERRLEGISDI
;
A
#
# COMPACT_ATOMS: atom_id res chain seq x y z
N VAL A 1 4.30 13.54 -4.34
CA VAL A 1 3.31 13.47 -3.24
C VAL A 1 3.08 12.03 -2.79
N ARG A 2 2.51 11.15 -3.62
CA ARG A 2 2.23 9.73 -3.25
C ARG A 2 3.42 9.00 -2.60
N MET A 3 4.63 9.21 -3.11
CA MET A 3 5.86 8.59 -2.57
C MET A 3 6.25 9.02 -1.16
N ALA A 4 5.60 10.04 -0.59
CA ALA A 4 5.79 10.52 0.78
C ALA A 4 4.60 10.22 1.70
N GLN A 5 3.51 9.64 1.17
CA GLN A 5 2.32 9.29 1.94
C GLN A 5 2.44 7.86 2.47
N ASP A 6 2.52 7.72 3.79
CA ASP A 6 2.61 6.43 4.48
C ASP A 6 1.38 5.55 4.28
N PHE A 7 0.18 6.13 4.19
CA PHE A 7 -1.06 5.41 3.88
C PHE A 7 -1.17 4.93 2.42
N SER A 8 -0.30 5.40 1.52
CA SER A 8 -0.31 5.03 0.10
C SER A 8 0.76 4.03 -0.28
N MET A 9 1.93 4.07 0.38
CA MET A 9 3.07 3.20 0.09
C MET A 9 3.53 2.51 1.37
N ARG A 10 3.69 1.18 1.29
CA ARG A 10 4.14 0.37 2.43
C ARG A 10 5.51 0.80 2.96
N VAL A 11 6.38 1.23 2.05
CA VAL A 11 7.68 1.82 2.35
C VAL A 11 7.83 3.10 1.51
N PRO A 12 7.52 4.28 2.08
CA PRO A 12 7.67 5.56 1.40
C PRO A 12 9.10 5.76 0.89
N LEU A 13 9.23 6.30 -0.33
CA LEU A 13 10.54 6.57 -0.94
C LEU A 13 11.03 7.99 -0.69
N ILE A 14 10.11 8.90 -0.38
CA ILE A 14 10.39 10.32 -0.20
C ILE A 14 10.05 10.70 1.24
N ASN A 15 10.92 11.49 1.86
CA ASN A 15 10.67 12.16 3.11
C ASN A 15 10.16 13.57 2.80
N GLY A 16 8.85 13.79 2.99
CA GLY A 16 8.18 15.06 2.73
C GLY A 16 8.04 15.92 3.98
N HIS A 17 8.16 17.24 3.84
CA HIS A 17 7.86 18.21 4.88
C HIS A 17 6.80 19.21 4.35
N GLY A 18 5.74 19.42 5.14
CA GLY A 18 4.55 20.19 4.74
C GLY A 18 3.31 19.30 4.59
N ASN A 19 2.24 19.83 4.00
CA ASN A 19 1.00 19.07 3.78
C ASN A 19 1.07 18.23 2.49
N PHE A 20 1.10 16.91 2.64
CA PHE A 20 1.11 15.93 1.54
C PHE A 20 -0.24 15.25 1.33
N GLY A 21 -1.33 15.79 1.87
CA GLY A 21 -2.69 15.22 1.80
C GLY A 21 -2.97 14.21 2.90
N SER A 22 -4.18 13.66 2.91
CA SER A 22 -4.69 12.78 3.97
C SER A 22 -5.49 11.60 3.42
N ILE A 23 -5.85 10.66 4.29
CA ILE A 23 -6.77 9.55 3.98
C ILE A 23 -8.22 10.02 3.75
N ASP A 24 -8.54 11.26 4.12
CA ASP A 24 -9.83 11.92 3.86
C ASP A 24 -9.92 12.47 2.42
N ASN A 25 -8.92 12.17 1.59
CA ASN A 25 -8.79 12.68 0.22
C ASN A 25 -8.56 14.20 0.16
N ASP A 26 -7.99 14.77 1.24
CA ASP A 26 -7.52 16.15 1.20
C ASP A 26 -6.35 16.28 0.22
N PRO A 27 -6.38 17.28 -0.69
CA PRO A 27 -5.27 17.49 -1.60
C PRO A 27 -4.01 17.97 -0.85
N PRO A 28 -2.81 17.67 -1.37
CA PRO A 28 -1.58 18.24 -0.87
C PRO A 28 -1.56 19.77 -1.05
N ALA A 29 -0.74 20.45 -0.26
CA ALA A 29 -0.46 21.86 -0.50
C ALA A 29 0.23 22.07 -1.87
N ALA A 30 0.16 23.29 -2.40
CA ALA A 30 0.87 23.65 -3.62
C ALA A 30 2.39 23.45 -3.45
N MET A 31 3.08 23.03 -4.52
CA MET A 31 4.51 22.64 -4.50
C MET A 31 5.47 23.67 -3.88
N ARG A 32 5.11 24.96 -3.92
CA ARG A 32 5.88 26.07 -3.32
C ARG A 32 5.89 26.07 -1.78
N TYR A 33 5.04 25.26 -1.14
CA TYR A 33 4.91 25.14 0.32
C TYR A 33 5.35 23.78 0.85
N THR A 34 5.88 22.92 -0.01
CA THR A 34 6.30 21.57 0.36
C THR A 34 7.79 21.42 0.09
N GLU A 35 8.49 20.77 1.00
CA GLU A 35 9.88 20.37 0.81
C GLU A 35 9.97 18.85 0.78
N CYS A 36 10.97 18.30 0.12
CA CYS A 36 11.20 16.87 0.13
C CYS A 36 12.66 16.50 -0.06
N ARG A 37 13.02 15.32 0.44
CA ARG A 37 14.31 14.67 0.22
C ARG A 37 14.12 13.16 0.11
N LEU A 38 15.14 12.46 -0.34
CA LEU A 38 15.13 11.00 -0.36
C LEU A 38 15.08 10.45 1.07
N GLN A 39 14.38 9.33 1.26
CA GLN A 39 14.58 8.48 2.43
C GLN A 39 15.96 7.82 2.32
N SER A 40 16.60 7.51 3.45
CA SER A 40 17.88 6.80 3.47
C SER A 40 17.79 5.48 2.70
N LEU A 41 16.73 4.71 2.95
CA LEU A 41 16.47 3.47 2.23
C LEU A 41 16.44 3.66 0.72
N THR A 42 15.83 4.73 0.21
CA THR A 42 15.76 5.00 -1.24
C THR A 42 17.15 5.23 -1.82
N SER A 43 18.00 5.99 -1.14
CA SER A 43 19.39 6.18 -1.55
C SER A 43 20.16 4.86 -1.55
N ASP A 44 20.06 4.10 -0.46
CA ASP A 44 20.81 2.86 -0.27
C ASP A 44 20.31 1.74 -1.19
N SER A 45 19.01 1.67 -1.48
CA SER A 45 18.41 0.58 -2.25
C SER A 45 18.31 0.88 -3.75
N LEU A 46 18.02 2.12 -4.16
CA LEU A 46 17.78 2.44 -5.56
C LEU A 46 18.92 3.19 -6.25
N LEU A 47 19.77 3.92 -5.51
CA LEU A 47 20.79 4.79 -6.11
C LEU A 47 22.22 4.33 -5.85
N GLN A 48 22.44 3.46 -4.87
CA GLN A 48 23.76 2.95 -4.57
C GLN A 48 24.38 2.27 -5.81
N ASP A 49 25.64 2.61 -6.09
CA ASP A 49 26.48 2.15 -7.21
C ASP A 49 26.03 2.56 -8.61
N ILE A 50 25.05 3.46 -8.76
CA ILE A 50 24.58 3.92 -10.08
C ILE A 50 25.69 4.55 -10.94
N GLU A 51 26.71 5.15 -10.30
CA GLU A 51 27.88 5.75 -10.98
C GLU A 51 28.96 4.72 -11.33
N SER A 52 28.81 3.45 -10.92
CA SER A 52 29.81 2.38 -11.12
C SER A 52 29.52 1.55 -12.37
N GLU A 53 28.95 2.15 -13.41
CA GLU A 53 28.61 1.49 -14.69
C GLU A 53 27.76 0.22 -14.51
N THR A 54 26.88 0.20 -13.50
CA THR A 54 26.06 -0.98 -13.17
C THR A 54 24.81 -1.12 -14.04
N VAL A 55 24.41 -0.05 -14.73
CA VAL A 55 23.20 0.02 -15.55
C VAL A 55 23.48 0.82 -16.83
N ASP A 56 22.75 0.51 -17.89
CA ASP A 56 22.82 1.28 -19.12
C ASP A 56 22.12 2.64 -18.95
N PHE A 57 22.67 3.65 -19.62
CA PHE A 57 22.10 4.99 -19.74
C PHE A 57 21.66 5.23 -21.18
N ALA A 58 20.58 6.00 -21.34
CA ALA A 58 20.05 6.41 -22.63
C ALA A 58 19.89 7.94 -22.66
N ASP A 59 19.87 8.49 -23.87
CA ASP A 59 19.55 9.90 -24.07
C ASP A 59 18.12 10.21 -23.59
N ASN A 60 17.95 11.36 -22.93
CA ASN A 60 16.64 11.91 -22.61
C ASN A 60 15.89 12.34 -23.88
N PHE A 61 14.65 12.85 -23.73
CA PHE A 61 13.74 13.12 -24.86
C PHE A 61 14.29 14.04 -25.97
N ASP A 62 15.25 14.92 -25.67
CA ASP A 62 15.89 15.84 -26.63
C ASP A 62 17.38 15.59 -26.84
N GLY A 63 17.96 14.56 -26.22
CA GLY A 63 19.38 14.20 -26.32
C GLY A 63 20.34 15.15 -25.61
N SER A 64 19.85 16.04 -24.74
CA SER A 64 20.68 16.98 -23.99
C SER A 64 21.28 16.37 -22.69
N GLN A 65 20.69 15.29 -22.19
CA GLN A 65 21.09 14.63 -20.95
C GLN A 65 20.99 13.11 -21.09
N GLN A 66 21.63 12.39 -20.17
CA GLN A 66 21.53 10.93 -20.07
C GLN A 66 20.71 10.56 -18.83
N GLU A 67 19.85 9.54 -18.96
CA GLU A 67 19.05 8.98 -17.88
C GLU A 67 19.23 7.44 -17.81
N PRO A 68 19.22 6.85 -16.60
CA PRO A 68 19.36 5.41 -16.45
C PRO A 68 18.11 4.69 -16.99
N VAL A 69 18.31 3.62 -17.76
CA VAL A 69 17.19 2.82 -18.31
C VAL A 69 16.48 2.02 -17.20
N VAL A 70 17.25 1.58 -16.20
CA VAL A 70 16.76 0.94 -14.98
C VAL A 70 17.57 1.41 -13.78
N MET A 71 17.00 1.28 -12.59
CA MET A 71 17.73 1.53 -11.34
C MET A 71 18.44 0.24 -10.89
N PRO A 72 19.64 0.32 -10.26
CA PRO A 72 20.33 -0.85 -9.71
C PRO A 72 19.48 -1.71 -8.75
N SER A 73 18.56 -1.09 -8.01
CA SER A 73 17.53 -1.70 -7.16
C SER A 73 17.98 -2.94 -6.36
N ARG A 74 18.65 -2.72 -5.23
CA ARG A 74 19.10 -3.75 -4.28
C ARG A 74 17.97 -4.42 -3.48
N LEU A 75 16.74 -3.89 -3.56
CA LEU A 75 15.54 -4.47 -2.97
C LEU A 75 14.49 -4.77 -4.05
N PRO A 76 13.61 -5.77 -3.84
CA PRO A 76 12.54 -6.13 -4.77
C PRO A 76 11.40 -5.08 -4.76
N GLN A 77 11.68 -3.88 -5.26
CA GLN A 77 10.85 -2.68 -5.14
C GLN A 77 9.42 -2.88 -5.69
N LEU A 78 9.28 -3.63 -6.78
CA LEU A 78 7.99 -3.90 -7.40
C LEU A 78 7.02 -4.61 -6.44
N LEU A 79 7.48 -5.63 -5.72
CA LEU A 79 6.66 -6.35 -4.76
C LEU A 79 6.57 -5.62 -3.42
N LEU A 80 7.63 -4.91 -3.03
CA LEU A 80 7.68 -4.17 -1.77
C LEU A 80 6.57 -3.12 -1.68
N ASN A 81 6.43 -2.30 -2.73
CA ASN A 81 5.45 -1.22 -2.73
C ASN A 81 4.25 -1.45 -3.65
N GLY A 82 4.29 -2.52 -4.46
CA GLY A 82 3.26 -2.79 -5.44
C GLY A 82 3.26 -1.78 -6.60
N SER A 83 2.31 -1.96 -7.51
CA SER A 83 2.09 -1.05 -8.63
C SER A 83 0.66 -1.17 -9.14
N SER A 84 0.09 -0.06 -9.58
CA SER A 84 -1.23 -0.05 -10.22
C SER A 84 -1.17 0.88 -11.43
N GLY A 85 -1.72 0.45 -12.55
CA GLY A 85 -1.69 1.22 -13.78
C GLY A 85 -2.62 0.64 -14.84
N ILE A 86 -3.16 1.51 -15.68
CA ILE A 86 -4.04 1.16 -16.80
C ILE A 86 -3.37 1.68 -18.07
N ALA A 87 -3.15 0.78 -19.03
CA ALA A 87 -2.58 1.09 -20.34
C ALA A 87 -3.61 0.78 -21.44
N VAL A 88 -3.19 0.86 -22.71
CA VAL A 88 -4.06 0.53 -23.84
C VAL A 88 -4.19 -0.99 -23.96
N GLY A 89 -5.39 -1.52 -23.66
CA GLY A 89 -5.69 -2.95 -23.78
C GLY A 89 -5.23 -3.83 -22.62
N MET A 90 -4.63 -3.25 -21.57
CA MET A 90 -4.16 -3.99 -20.39
C MET A 90 -4.18 -3.13 -19.12
N ALA A 91 -4.19 -3.77 -17.97
CA ALA A 91 -4.08 -3.14 -16.65
C ALA A 91 -3.26 -4.02 -15.71
N THR A 92 -2.64 -3.39 -14.71
CA THR A 92 -1.89 -4.07 -13.64
C THR A 92 -2.35 -3.58 -12.27
N ASN A 93 -2.35 -4.49 -11.30
CA ASN A 93 -2.56 -4.18 -9.89
C ASN A 93 -1.84 -5.22 -9.03
N ILE A 94 -0.65 -4.85 -8.56
CA ILE A 94 0.22 -5.67 -7.71
C ILE A 94 0.17 -5.05 -6.31
N PRO A 95 -0.25 -5.80 -5.28
CA PRO A 95 -0.30 -5.28 -3.93
C PRO A 95 1.09 -5.24 -3.28
N PRO A 96 1.30 -4.37 -2.27
CA PRO A 96 2.55 -4.34 -1.50
C PRO A 96 2.72 -5.60 -0.63
N HIS A 97 3.96 -5.89 -0.23
CA HIS A 97 4.33 -7.02 0.60
C HIS A 97 5.30 -6.59 1.71
N ASN A 98 5.43 -7.43 2.73
CA ASN A 98 6.31 -7.18 3.83
C ASN A 98 7.79 -7.27 3.40
N PRO A 99 8.64 -6.28 3.75
CA PRO A 99 10.06 -6.31 3.36
C PRO A 99 10.83 -7.51 3.92
N GLY A 100 10.55 -7.92 5.16
CA GLY A 100 11.23 -9.05 5.79
C GLY A 100 10.90 -10.35 5.06
N GLU A 101 9.60 -10.63 4.88
CA GLU A 101 9.12 -11.82 4.17
C GLU A 101 9.64 -11.89 2.72
N LEU A 102 9.67 -10.75 2.02
CA LEU A 102 10.24 -10.70 0.66
C LEU A 102 11.73 -11.03 0.63
N ILE A 103 12.51 -10.49 1.56
CA ILE A 103 13.95 -10.77 1.63
C ILE A 103 14.18 -12.24 1.98
N ASP A 104 13.44 -12.77 2.95
CA ASP A 104 13.51 -14.19 3.33
C ASP A 104 13.15 -15.11 2.16
N GLY A 105 12.12 -14.76 1.39
CA GLY A 105 11.73 -15.51 0.19
C GLY A 105 12.79 -15.47 -0.92
N VAL A 106 13.42 -14.31 -1.14
CA VAL A 106 14.53 -14.19 -2.10
C VAL A 106 15.75 -15.01 -1.65
N ILE A 107 16.10 -14.97 -0.36
CA ILE A 107 17.19 -15.78 0.20
C ILE A 107 16.88 -17.28 0.05
N ALA A 108 15.64 -17.70 0.31
CA ALA A 108 15.22 -19.08 0.11
C ALA A 108 15.35 -19.52 -1.35
N LEU A 109 14.97 -18.67 -2.30
CA LEU A 109 15.13 -18.91 -3.74
C LEU A 109 16.61 -18.99 -4.17
N ILE A 110 17.49 -18.18 -3.58
CA ILE A 110 18.94 -18.27 -3.83
C ILE A 110 19.49 -19.62 -3.35
N ASN A 111 19.06 -20.08 -2.17
CA ASN A 111 19.52 -21.34 -1.59
C ASN A 111 18.93 -22.57 -2.30
N ASN A 112 17.71 -22.45 -2.80
CA ASN A 112 17.02 -23.50 -3.56
C ASN A 112 16.32 -22.89 -4.78
N PRO A 113 16.99 -22.86 -5.96
CA PRO A 113 16.41 -22.35 -7.19
C PRO A 113 15.15 -23.12 -7.66
N GLU A 114 14.95 -24.35 -7.19
CA GLU A 114 13.79 -25.20 -7.51
C GLU A 114 12.67 -25.10 -6.46
N ILE A 115 12.77 -24.14 -5.52
CA ILE A 115 11.73 -23.92 -4.50
C ILE A 115 10.38 -23.67 -5.19
N SER A 116 9.36 -24.39 -4.74
CA SER A 116 8.03 -24.28 -5.32
C SER A 116 7.35 -22.99 -4.87
N THR A 117 6.40 -22.50 -5.67
CA THR A 117 5.53 -21.38 -5.27
C THR A 117 4.80 -21.68 -3.96
N ALA A 118 4.44 -22.93 -3.70
CA ALA A 118 3.76 -23.33 -2.47
C ALA A 118 4.66 -23.15 -1.24
N GLU A 119 5.95 -23.50 -1.34
CA GLU A 119 6.93 -23.28 -0.27
C GLU A 119 7.24 -21.79 -0.10
N LEU A 120 7.37 -21.02 -1.20
CA LEU A 120 7.52 -19.57 -1.12
C LEU A 120 6.33 -18.89 -0.43
N MET A 121 5.12 -19.42 -0.58
CA MET A 121 3.91 -18.94 0.10
C MET A 121 3.89 -19.21 1.61
N GLU A 122 4.70 -20.14 2.11
CA GLU A 122 4.87 -20.34 3.55
C GLU A 122 5.72 -19.21 4.15
N ILE A 123 6.65 -18.68 3.36
CA ILE A 123 7.55 -17.56 3.73
C ILE A 123 6.89 -16.20 3.49
N ILE A 124 6.19 -16.05 2.35
CA ILE A 124 5.44 -14.86 1.96
C ILE A 124 3.94 -15.21 2.01
N PRO A 125 3.32 -15.18 3.21
CA PRO A 125 1.95 -15.63 3.42
C PRO A 125 0.89 -14.81 2.67
N GLY A 126 1.20 -13.55 2.30
CA GLY A 126 0.30 -12.67 1.59
C GLY A 126 0.79 -11.22 1.46
N PRO A 127 -0.06 -10.34 0.91
CA PRO A 127 0.19 -8.91 0.87
C PRO A 127 0.23 -8.24 2.25
N ASP A 128 0.96 -7.13 2.36
CA ASP A 128 1.08 -6.30 3.57
C ASP A 128 0.77 -4.84 3.24
N PHE A 129 -0.41 -4.37 3.67
CA PHE A 129 -0.93 -3.06 3.29
C PHE A 129 -0.54 -1.97 4.30
N PRO A 130 -0.19 -0.75 3.84
CA PRO A 130 0.19 0.34 4.74
C PRO A 130 -0.90 0.80 5.71
N THR A 131 -2.17 0.54 5.40
CA THR A 131 -3.33 0.95 6.21
C THR A 131 -3.78 -0.12 7.21
N GLY A 132 -3.05 -1.24 7.30
CA GLY A 132 -3.49 -2.40 8.06
C GLY A 132 -4.71 -3.09 7.42
N GLY A 133 -5.63 -3.52 8.26
CA GLY A 133 -6.83 -4.25 7.90
C GLY A 133 -6.67 -5.77 8.04
N GLN A 134 -7.72 -6.48 7.66
CA GLN A 134 -7.78 -7.94 7.66
C GLN A 134 -7.99 -8.45 6.24
N ILE A 135 -7.25 -9.48 5.87
CA ILE A 135 -7.52 -10.23 4.64
C ILE A 135 -8.45 -11.39 4.96
N LEU A 136 -9.53 -11.52 4.19
CA LEU A 136 -10.52 -12.58 4.35
C LEU A 136 -10.20 -13.77 3.46
N GLY A 137 -9.70 -14.84 4.06
CA GLY A 137 -9.35 -16.07 3.36
C GLY A 137 -8.01 -16.00 2.62
N ARG A 138 -7.56 -17.14 2.09
CA ARG A 138 -6.24 -17.28 1.44
C ARG A 138 -6.31 -17.79 0.00
N SER A 139 -7.48 -18.21 -0.47
CA SER A 139 -7.68 -18.72 -1.83
C SER A 139 -7.30 -17.70 -2.88
N GLY A 140 -7.78 -16.46 -2.75
CA GLY A 140 -7.49 -15.39 -3.70
C GLY A 140 -6.01 -15.00 -3.76
N ILE A 141 -5.29 -15.08 -2.63
CA ILE A 141 -3.83 -14.88 -2.59
C ILE A 141 -3.14 -16.01 -3.36
N ARG A 142 -3.53 -17.26 -3.10
CA ARG A 142 -2.97 -18.43 -3.78
C ARG A 142 -3.16 -18.35 -5.29
N ASP A 143 -4.36 -18.02 -5.74
CA ASP A 143 -4.65 -17.89 -7.17
C ASP A 143 -3.82 -16.76 -7.79
N ALA A 144 -3.69 -15.62 -7.09
CA ALA A 144 -2.88 -14.50 -7.54
C ALA A 144 -1.40 -14.88 -7.70
N TYR A 145 -0.81 -15.61 -6.77
CA TYR A 145 0.59 -16.02 -6.85
C TYR A 145 0.84 -17.14 -7.86
N MET A 146 -0.11 -18.06 -8.04
CA MET A 146 0.04 -19.18 -8.98
C MET A 146 -0.23 -18.78 -10.43
N THR A 147 -1.12 -17.80 -10.66
CA THR A 147 -1.62 -17.48 -12.02
C THR A 147 -1.40 -16.03 -12.43
N GLY A 148 -0.97 -15.16 -11.51
CA GLY A 148 -0.92 -13.72 -11.71
C GLY A 148 -2.29 -13.01 -11.59
N ARG A 149 -3.37 -13.74 -11.29
CA ARG A 149 -4.72 -13.18 -11.11
C ARG A 149 -5.45 -13.80 -9.93
N GLY A 150 -5.98 -12.96 -9.06
CA GLY A 150 -6.78 -13.39 -7.90
C GLY A 150 -7.44 -12.19 -7.23
N SER A 151 -8.47 -12.46 -6.42
CA SER A 151 -9.18 -11.43 -5.67
C SER A 151 -8.89 -11.55 -4.19
N VAL A 152 -8.26 -10.52 -3.62
CA VAL A 152 -7.96 -10.45 -2.19
C VAL A 152 -9.00 -9.55 -1.53
N THR A 153 -9.91 -10.14 -0.75
CA THR A 153 -10.92 -9.37 -0.02
C THR A 153 -10.32 -8.80 1.25
N MET A 154 -10.34 -7.48 1.38
CA MET A 154 -9.91 -6.76 2.58
C MET A 154 -11.11 -6.31 3.42
N ARG A 155 -10.93 -6.26 4.73
CA ARG A 155 -11.90 -5.78 5.71
C ARG A 155 -11.22 -4.84 6.70
N GLY A 156 -11.90 -3.78 7.10
CA GLY A 156 -11.44 -2.92 8.20
C GLY A 156 -11.45 -3.67 9.54
N VAL A 157 -10.61 -3.26 10.47
CA VAL A 157 -10.64 -3.79 11.84
C VAL A 157 -11.68 -3.01 12.61
N ALA A 158 -12.68 -3.73 13.13
CA ALA A 158 -13.75 -3.15 13.92
C ALA A 158 -13.99 -3.98 15.19
N SER A 159 -14.34 -3.32 16.28
CA SER A 159 -14.69 -3.95 17.55
C SER A 159 -15.93 -3.29 18.16
N MET A 160 -16.64 -4.02 19.02
CA MET A 160 -17.78 -3.49 19.78
C MET A 160 -17.28 -2.99 21.13
N GLU A 161 -17.62 -1.76 21.47
CA GLU A 161 -17.35 -1.17 22.79
C GLU A 161 -18.63 -0.67 23.44
N THR A 162 -18.71 -0.77 24.77
CA THR A 162 -19.80 -0.19 25.56
C THR A 162 -19.38 1.18 26.07
N ILE A 163 -20.04 2.22 25.59
CA ILE A 163 -19.85 3.59 26.05
C ILE A 163 -20.73 3.81 27.28
N GLU A 164 -20.09 3.83 28.45
CA GLU A 164 -20.73 4.15 29.72
C GLU A 164 -20.80 5.67 29.92
N HIS A 165 -21.98 6.19 30.26
CA HIS A 165 -22.16 7.61 30.61
C HIS A 165 -22.91 7.74 31.94
N ARG A 166 -22.33 8.49 32.89
CA ARG A 166 -22.99 8.77 34.18
C ARG A 166 -24.36 9.41 33.96
N GLY A 167 -25.42 8.71 34.37
CA GLY A 167 -26.80 9.19 34.30
C GLY A 167 -27.50 8.98 32.95
N ARG A 168 -26.91 8.21 32.02
CA ARG A 168 -27.56 7.77 30.78
C ARG A 168 -27.44 6.25 30.63
N PRO A 169 -28.34 5.59 29.86
CA PRO A 169 -28.17 4.19 29.52
C PRO A 169 -26.87 3.97 28.74
N ASP A 170 -26.24 2.82 28.99
CA ASP A 170 -25.08 2.37 28.24
C ASP A 170 -25.43 2.26 26.75
N ARG A 171 -24.46 2.60 25.90
CA ARG A 171 -24.61 2.53 24.44
C ARG A 171 -23.55 1.63 23.85
N GLU A 172 -23.92 0.80 22.90
CA GLU A 172 -22.95 0.06 22.10
C GLU A 172 -22.45 0.95 20.95
N ALA A 173 -21.15 0.89 20.70
CA ALA A 173 -20.49 1.58 19.61
C ALA A 173 -19.60 0.61 18.82
N ILE A 174 -19.57 0.78 17.50
CA ILE A 174 -18.64 0.08 16.61
C ILE A 174 -17.42 0.98 16.45
N ILE A 175 -16.27 0.54 16.95
CA ILE A 175 -15.00 1.26 16.82
C ILE A 175 -14.21 0.67 15.68
N ILE A 176 -14.04 1.43 14.59
CA ILE A 176 -13.23 1.07 13.43
C ILE A 176 -11.84 1.69 13.58
N THR A 177 -10.81 0.87 13.72
CA THR A 177 -9.42 1.32 13.94
C THR A 177 -8.57 1.31 12.68
N GLU A 178 -8.89 0.43 11.73
CA GLU A 178 -8.13 0.25 10.49
C GLU A 178 -9.08 0.15 9.30
N LEU A 179 -8.68 0.72 8.16
CA LEU A 179 -9.47 0.74 6.94
C LEU A 179 -8.81 -0.12 5.85
N PRO A 180 -9.60 -0.73 4.95
CA PRO A 180 -9.05 -1.39 3.77
C PRO A 180 -8.18 -0.43 2.94
N TYR A 181 -7.12 -0.95 2.33
CA TYR A 181 -6.21 -0.15 1.50
C TYR A 181 -6.95 0.58 0.37
N GLN A 182 -6.55 1.83 0.13
CA GLN A 182 -7.17 2.76 -0.84
C GLN A 182 -8.64 3.11 -0.55
N THR A 183 -9.09 3.00 0.70
CA THR A 183 -10.41 3.50 1.13
C THR A 183 -10.33 4.98 1.50
N ASN A 184 -11.21 5.80 0.92
CA ASN A 184 -11.43 7.17 1.37
C ASN A 184 -12.29 7.16 2.64
N LYS A 185 -11.73 7.62 3.77
CA LYS A 185 -12.43 7.61 5.07
C LYS A 185 -13.65 8.53 5.07
N ALA A 186 -13.51 9.79 4.65
CA ALA A 186 -14.62 10.74 4.56
C ALA A 186 -15.75 10.23 3.65
N GLY A 187 -15.40 9.68 2.49
CA GLY A 187 -16.39 9.10 1.56
C GLY A 187 -17.09 7.86 2.11
N MET A 188 -16.38 7.03 2.89
CA MET A 188 -16.98 5.90 3.60
C MET A 188 -18.02 6.38 4.63
N ILE A 189 -17.67 7.39 5.44
CA ILE A 189 -18.56 7.96 6.47
C ILE A 189 -19.80 8.58 5.82
N GLU A 190 -19.63 9.36 4.75
CA GLU A 190 -20.73 9.96 3.99
C GLU A 190 -21.68 8.87 3.47
N ARG A 191 -21.13 7.77 2.93
CA ARG A 191 -21.94 6.67 2.42
C ARG A 191 -22.70 5.93 3.52
N ILE A 192 -22.11 5.75 4.70
CA ILE A 192 -22.80 5.16 5.86
C ILE A 192 -23.95 6.08 6.29
N ALA A 193 -23.71 7.39 6.41
CA ALA A 193 -24.73 8.37 6.78
C ALA A 193 -25.89 8.41 5.77
N GLU A 194 -25.60 8.35 4.47
CA GLU A 194 -26.61 8.24 3.41
C GLU A 194 -27.46 6.98 3.59
N MET A 195 -26.84 5.81 3.82
CA MET A 195 -27.55 4.55 4.02
C MET A 195 -28.43 4.53 5.28
N VAL A 196 -28.03 5.24 6.34
CA VAL A 196 -28.85 5.44 7.55
C VAL A 196 -30.05 6.34 7.24
N ASN A 197 -29.84 7.46 6.54
CA ASN A 197 -30.91 8.37 6.13
C ASN A 197 -31.95 7.70 5.21
N GLU A 198 -31.49 6.84 4.30
CA GLU A 198 -32.35 6.03 3.42
C GLU A 198 -33.04 4.85 4.14
N ARG A 199 -32.76 4.64 5.43
CA ARG A 199 -33.23 3.48 6.24
C ARG A 199 -32.84 2.13 5.63
N ARG A 200 -31.71 2.07 4.92
CA ARG A 200 -31.10 0.80 4.49
C ARG A 200 -30.26 0.18 5.61
N LEU A 201 -29.71 1.02 6.48
CA LEU A 201 -29.06 0.63 7.73
C LEU A 201 -29.92 1.12 8.89
N GLU A 202 -30.36 0.19 9.73
CA GLU A 202 -31.12 0.48 10.95
C GLU A 202 -30.22 0.31 12.19
N GLY A 203 -30.64 0.90 13.32
CA GLY A 203 -29.93 0.76 14.60
C GLY A 203 -28.73 1.71 14.79
N ILE A 204 -28.40 2.55 13.81
CA ILE A 204 -27.34 3.57 13.93
C ILE A 204 -27.97 4.87 14.40
N SER A 205 -27.55 5.34 15.59
CA SER A 205 -28.06 6.58 16.19
C SER A 205 -27.12 7.78 16.00
N ASP A 206 -25.84 7.53 15.76
CA ASP A 206 -24.77 8.52 15.58
C ASP A 206 -23.61 7.90 14.78
N ILE A 207 -22.81 8.73 14.10
CA ILE A 207 -21.64 8.32 13.30
C ILE A 207 -20.49 9.29 13.55
#